data_AF-A0A063XAJ2-F1
#
_entry.id   AF-A0A063XAJ2-F1
#
_cell.length_a   1.000
_cell.length_b   1.000
_cell.length_c   1.000
_cell.angle_alpha   90.00
_cell.angle_beta   90.00
_cell.angle_gamma   90.00
#
_symmetry.space_group_name_H-M   'P 1'
#
loop_
_entity.id
_entity.type
_entity.pdbx_description
1 polymer ?
#
loop_
_entity_poly.entity_id
_entity_poly.type
_entity_poly.pdbx_seq_one_letter_code
_entity_poly.pdbx_strand_id
1 'polypeptide(L)'
;MGLHYEHQVHLLKDILTDHQLDCCGTVAEYEQLERVIKSLMANTELDSNFKNVLEDVYRYSQSGISSKSIDSHIQEHQNSLSQWVEQMDSYS
;
A
#
# COMPACT_ATOMS: atom_id res chain seq x y z
N MET A 1 10.28 -1.26 19.29
CA MET A 1 10.14 -2.61 18.72
C MET A 1 9.77 -2.43 17.26
N GLY A 2 10.67 -2.80 16.35
CA GLY A 2 10.41 -2.68 14.92
C GLY A 2 9.41 -3.73 14.48
N LEU A 3 8.49 -3.37 13.59
CA LEU A 3 7.71 -4.38 12.87
C LEU A 3 8.70 -5.22 12.06
N HIS A 4 8.64 -6.54 12.19
CA HIS A 4 9.43 -7.44 11.37
C HIS A 4 8.99 -7.28 9.91
N TYR A 5 9.91 -7.39 8.96
CA TYR A 5 9.66 -7.16 7.52
C TYR A 5 8.36 -7.83 7.03
N GLU A 6 8.16 -9.12 7.32
CA GLU A 6 6.96 -9.87 6.95
C GLU A 6 5.66 -9.24 7.50
N HIS A 7 5.69 -8.76 8.75
CA HIS A 7 4.53 -8.09 9.35
C HIS A 7 4.25 -6.74 8.65
N GLN A 8 5.27 -6.04 8.18
CA GLN A 8 5.08 -4.79 7.43
C GLN A 8 4.45 -5.06 6.06
N VAL A 9 4.89 -6.11 5.36
CA VAL A 9 4.27 -6.54 4.09
C VAL A 9 2.83 -6.97 4.31
N HIS A 10 2.56 -7.74 5.36
CA HIS A 10 1.23 -8.21 5.71
C HIS A 10 0.28 -7.04 6.01
N LEU A 11 0.70 -6.08 6.84
CA LEU A 11 -0.09 -4.89 7.17
C LEU A 11 -0.41 -4.05 5.91
N LEU A 12 0.57 -3.93 5.01
CA LEU A 12 0.38 -3.18 3.78
C LEU A 12 -0.62 -3.86 2.85
N LYS A 13 -0.52 -5.19 2.71
CA LYS A 13 -1.49 -6.01 1.96
C LYS A 13 -2.90 -5.93 2.56
N ASP A 14 -3.02 -5.96 3.88
CA ASP A 14 -4.31 -5.91 4.60
C ASP A 14 -5.07 -4.61 4.25
N ILE A 15 -4.41 -3.46 4.41
CA ILE A 15 -4.99 -2.14 4.09
C ILE A 15 -5.37 -2.05 2.60
N LEU A 16 -4.52 -2.53 1.69
CA LEU A 16 -4.84 -2.50 0.26
C LEU A 16 -5.99 -3.44 -0.11
N THR A 17 -6.13 -4.56 0.60
CA THR A 17 -7.24 -5.50 0.43
C THR A 17 -8.54 -4.88 0.92
N ASP A 18 -8.54 -4.16 2.05
CA ASP A 18 -9.72 -3.41 2.51
C ASP A 18 -10.14 -2.35 1.49
N HIS A 19 -9.19 -1.55 0.99
CA HIS A 19 -9.48 -0.58 -0.08
C HIS A 19 -10.05 -1.27 -1.34
N GLN A 20 -9.54 -2.45 -1.71
CA GLN A 20 -10.02 -3.22 -2.86
C GLN A 20 -11.46 -3.73 -2.64
N LEU A 21 -11.72 -4.38 -1.51
CA LEU A 21 -12.98 -5.07 -1.25
C LEU A 21 -14.10 -4.10 -0.88
N ASP A 22 -13.82 -3.15 0.01
CA ASP A 22 -14.84 -2.23 0.52
C ASP A 22 -15.02 -1.01 -0.38
N CYS A 23 -14.10 -0.77 -1.32
CA CYS A 23 -14.07 0.42 -2.20
C CYS A 23 -14.10 1.75 -1.43
N CYS A 24 -13.71 1.71 -0.16
CA CYS A 24 -13.77 2.81 0.81
C CYS A 24 -12.52 2.78 1.69
N GLY A 25 -12.26 3.88 2.40
CA GLY A 25 -11.13 4.00 3.30
C GLY A 25 -11.05 5.37 3.96
N THR A 26 -9.93 5.62 4.63
CA THR A 26 -9.70 6.79 5.47
C THR A 26 -8.34 7.42 5.19
N VAL A 27 -8.19 8.70 5.52
CA VAL A 27 -6.87 9.38 5.44
C VAL A 27 -5.84 8.65 6.32
N ALA A 28 -6.27 8.15 7.48
CA ALA A 28 -5.40 7.43 8.39
C ALA A 28 -4.82 6.14 7.78
N GLU A 29 -5.59 5.43 6.94
CA GLU A 29 -5.09 4.25 6.21
C GLU A 29 -4.05 4.63 5.16
N TYR A 30 -4.24 5.72 4.42
CA TYR A 30 -3.21 6.21 3.52
C TYR A 30 -1.93 6.68 4.23
N GLU A 31 -2.05 7.36 5.37
CA GLU A 31 -0.91 7.73 6.21
C GLU A 31 -0.18 6.49 6.77
N GLN A 32 -0.93 5.43 7.10
CA GLN A 32 -0.35 4.15 7.50
C GLN A 32 0.39 3.48 6.35
N LEU A 33 -0.17 3.44 5.14
CA LEU A 33 0.52 2.95 3.93
C LEU A 33 1.84 3.71 3.73
N GLU A 34 1.81 5.05 3.75
CA GLU A 34 3.00 5.89 3.60
C GLU A 34 4.09 5.52 4.62
N ARG A 35 3.71 5.40 5.89
CA ARG A 35 4.64 5.11 6.99
C ARG A 35 5.27 3.72 6.84
N VAL A 36 4.48 2.72 6.49
CA VAL A 36 4.95 1.34 6.33
C VAL A 36 5.89 1.25 5.13
N ILE A 37 5.53 1.87 4.00
CA ILE A 37 6.37 1.89 2.79
C ILE A 37 7.71 2.56 3.05
N LYS A 38 7.73 3.73 3.72
CA LYS A 38 9.00 4.40 4.07
C LYS A 38 9.89 3.51 4.93
N SER A 39 9.30 2.75 5.86
CA SER A 39 10.05 1.80 6.67
C SER A 39 10.57 0.62 5.85
N LEU A 40 9.79 0.11 4.90
CA LEU A 40 10.19 -0.98 4.01
C LEU A 40 11.32 -0.53 3.07
N MET A 41 11.18 0.63 2.43
CA MET A 41 12.18 1.19 1.50
C MET A 41 13.53 1.52 2.17
N ALA A 42 13.56 1.67 3.49
CA ALA A 42 14.81 1.81 4.24
C ALA A 42 15.65 0.51 4.27
N ASN A 43 15.04 -0.65 3.99
CA ASN A 43 15.76 -1.92 3.85
C ASN A 43 16.37 -2.01 2.44
N THR A 44 17.71 -2.03 2.38
CA THR A 44 18.47 -1.99 1.11
C THR A 44 18.41 -3.30 0.33
N GLU A 45 18.14 -4.42 1.01
CA GLU A 45 18.15 -5.79 0.47
C GLU A 45 16.85 -6.20 -0.24
N LEU A 46 15.87 -5.30 -0.38
CA LEU A 46 14.63 -5.62 -1.08
C LEU A 46 14.85 -5.86 -2.58
N ASP A 47 14.11 -6.84 -3.10
CA ASP A 47 14.01 -7.12 -4.53
C ASP A 47 13.58 -5.86 -5.32
N SER A 48 14.17 -5.67 -6.50
CA SER A 48 13.92 -4.48 -7.33
C SER A 48 12.48 -4.39 -7.83
N ASN A 49 11.82 -5.52 -8.11
CA ASN A 49 10.41 -5.50 -8.51
C ASN A 49 9.56 -5.10 -7.32
N PHE A 50 9.84 -5.64 -6.13
CA PHE A 50 9.12 -5.26 -4.92
C PHE A 50 9.29 -3.76 -4.59
N LYS A 51 10.49 -3.19 -4.79
CA LYS A 51 10.72 -1.75 -4.66
C LYS A 51 9.83 -0.93 -5.60
N ASN A 52 9.66 -1.35 -6.86
CA ASN A 52 8.78 -0.66 -7.81
C ASN A 52 7.32 -0.68 -7.34
N VAL A 53 6.84 -1.83 -6.84
CA VAL A 53 5.49 -1.94 -6.25
C VAL A 53 5.32 -0.98 -5.08
N LEU A 54 6.30 -0.92 -4.17
CA LEU A 54 6.27 0.00 -3.03
C LEU A 54 6.24 1.47 -3.48
N GLU A 55 6.98 1.84 -4.53
CA GLU A 55 6.96 3.20 -5.08
C GLU A 55 5.60 3.57 -5.69
N ASP A 56 4.95 2.64 -6.39
CA ASP A 56 3.62 2.86 -6.97
C ASP A 56 2.57 3.03 -5.87
N VAL A 57 2.59 2.14 -4.86
CA VAL A 57 1.67 2.24 -3.71
C VAL A 57 1.96 3.51 -2.89
N TYR A 58 3.21 3.95 -2.82
CA TYR A 58 3.58 5.21 -2.19
C TYR A 58 2.91 6.38 -2.89
N ARG A 59 2.98 6.44 -4.22
CA ARG A 59 2.32 7.50 -5.01
C ARG A 59 0.81 7.49 -4.80
N TYR A 60 0.20 6.31 -4.82
CA TYR A 60 -1.22 6.13 -4.51
C TYR A 60 -1.57 6.64 -3.11
N SER A 61 -0.73 6.38 -2.10
CA SER A 61 -0.96 6.90 -0.75
C SER A 61 -0.94 8.43 -0.69
N GLN A 62 0.02 9.06 -1.37
CA GLN A 62 0.17 10.51 -1.38
C GLN A 62 -0.99 11.21 -2.11
N SER A 63 -1.46 10.66 -3.24
CA SER A 63 -2.65 11.19 -3.92
C SER A 63 -3.93 10.94 -3.13
N GLY A 64 -4.02 9.81 -2.41
CA GLY A 64 -5.14 9.49 -1.53
C GLY A 64 -5.29 10.46 -0.35
N ILE A 65 -4.19 10.79 0.33
CA ILE A 65 -4.18 11.76 1.46
C ILE A 65 -4.72 13.13 1.04
N SER A 66 -4.40 13.57 -0.18
CA SER A 66 -4.80 14.88 -0.71
C SER A 66 -6.09 14.83 -1.55
N SER A 67 -6.71 13.66 -1.69
CA SER A 67 -7.92 13.50 -2.49
C SER A 67 -9.11 14.20 -1.85
N LYS A 68 -9.96 14.80 -2.69
CA LYS A 68 -11.23 15.40 -2.27
C LYS A 68 -12.29 14.34 -1.93
N SER A 69 -12.16 13.14 -2.49
CA SER A 69 -13.01 11.99 -2.20
C SER A 69 -12.15 10.73 -2.20
N ILE A 70 -12.05 10.10 -1.04
CA ILE A 70 -11.26 8.89 -0.85
C ILE A 70 -11.90 7.73 -1.61
N ASP A 71 -13.21 7.56 -1.49
CA ASP A 71 -13.93 6.46 -2.15
C ASP A 71 -13.77 6.53 -3.67
N SER A 72 -13.92 7.72 -4.26
CA SER A 72 -13.67 7.90 -5.71
C SER A 72 -12.23 7.59 -6.09
N HIS A 73 -11.26 8.03 -5.29
CA HIS A 73 -9.85 7.72 -5.53
C HIS A 73 -9.58 6.21 -5.46
N ILE A 74 -10.16 5.51 -4.50
CA ILE A 74 -10.06 4.05 -4.38
C ILE A 74 -10.69 3.37 -5.60
N GLN A 75 -11.89 3.80 -6.01
CA GLN A 75 -12.58 3.25 -7.17
C GLN A 75 -11.80 3.42 -8.48
N GLU A 76 -11.19 4.59 -8.69
CA GLU A 76 -10.37 4.86 -9.87
C GLU A 76 -9.11 3.98 -9.95
N HIS A 77 -8.63 3.47 -8.81
CA HIS A 77 -7.41 2.67 -8.70
C HIS A 77 -7.67 1.17 -8.47
N GLN A 78 -8.91 0.68 -8.63
CA GLN A 78 -9.27 -0.73 -8.37
C GLN A 78 -8.42 -1.75 -9.16
N ASN A 79 -8.07 -1.43 -10.41
CA ASN A 79 -7.18 -2.29 -11.20
C ASN A 79 -5.78 -2.36 -10.58
N SER A 80 -5.24 -1.23 -10.15
CA SER A 80 -3.92 -1.16 -9.51
C SER A 80 -3.92 -1.85 -8.16
N LEU A 81 -4.96 -1.64 -7.33
CA LEU A 81 -5.14 -2.32 -6.05
C LEU A 81 -5.13 -3.84 -6.23
N SER A 82 -5.89 -4.35 -7.20
CA SER A 82 -5.94 -5.78 -7.51
C SER A 82 -4.57 -6.34 -7.91
N GLN A 83 -3.82 -5.62 -8.74
CA GLN A 83 -2.48 -6.01 -9.16
C GLN A 83 -1.49 -6.01 -7.99
N TRP A 84 -1.52 -4.99 -7.14
CA TRP A 84 -0.60 -4.87 -6.01
C TRP A 84 -0.88 -5.94 -4.94
N VAL A 85 -2.14 -6.23 -4.63
CA VAL A 85 -2.52 -7.29 -3.70
C VAL A 85 -2.03 -8.66 -4.20
N GLU A 86 -2.21 -8.97 -5.48
CA GLU A 86 -1.69 -10.20 -6.09
C GLU A 86 -0.16 -10.28 -6.03
N GLN A 87 0.52 -9.19 -6.35
CA GLN A 87 1.99 -9.14 -6.31
C GLN A 87 2.51 -9.31 -4.88
N MET A 88 1.86 -8.71 -3.88
CA MET A 88 2.25 -8.82 -2.47
C MET A 88 2.05 -10.21 -1.88
N ASP A 89 1.13 -11.01 -2.43
CA ASP A 89 0.98 -12.42 -2.05
C ASP A 89 2.27 -13.22 -2.24
N SER A 90 3.08 -12.86 -3.24
CA SER A 90 4.37 -13.50 -3.52
C SER A 90 5.51 -13.13 -2.56
N TYR A 91 5.32 -12.11 -1.72
CA TYR A 91 6.31 -11.60 -0.76
C TYR A 91 5.86 -11.75 0.71
N SER A 92 4.67 -12.34 0.92
CA SER A 92 3.99 -12.51 2.21
C SER A 92 4.14 -13.91 2.79
#